data_AF-A0A3C0AHC8-F1
#
_entry.id   AF-A0A3C0AHC8-F1
#
_cell.length_a   1.000
_cell.length_b   1.000
_cell.length_c   1.000
_cell.angle_alpha   90.00
_cell.angle_beta   90.00
_cell.angle_gamma   90.00
#
_symmetry.space_group_name_H-M   'P 1'
#
loop_
_entity.id
_entity.type
_entity.pdbx_description
1 polymer ?
#
loop_
_entity_poly.entity_id
_entity_poly.type
_entity_poly.pdbx_seq_one_letter_code
_entity_poly.pdbx_strand_id
1 'polypeptide(L)'
;LCWNVSPLSAAGPDAAELKASRDKAINFLKNSQNEDGTWTFSEAAGISALVTSALIESGVPLTDPTVDKALKKLVSFCQEDGRICSARSQHSGYETAVALMALQDANQSGKYTPQIKKAEQFLRSLQFDESKDIKPSDLEYGGAGYGPDGGRPDLSNTVFMIEALKAAGAKADDPDIQKALIFVSRCQNLESEFNTSPAAAKINDGGFYY
;
A
#
# COMPACT_ATOMS: atom_id res chain seq x y z
N LEU A 1 -37.00 32.19 27.67
CA LEU A 1 -36.65 30.93 26.97
C LEU A 1 -35.14 30.74 27.08
N CYS A 2 -34.67 30.00 28.09
CA CYS A 2 -33.26 29.64 28.23
C CYS A 2 -33.00 28.43 27.34
N TRP A 3 -32.16 28.61 26.32
CA TRP A 3 -31.75 27.51 25.45
C TRP A 3 -30.67 26.71 26.18
N ASN A 4 -31.03 25.50 26.62
CA ASN A 4 -30.05 24.50 27.04
C ASN A 4 -29.24 24.10 25.80
N VAL A 5 -28.01 24.58 25.72
CA VAL A 5 -27.03 24.05 24.77
C VAL A 5 -26.53 22.74 25.39
N SER A 6 -27.10 21.61 24.96
CA SER A 6 -26.53 20.31 25.25
C SER A 6 -25.09 20.29 24.71
N PRO A 7 -24.09 19.86 25.51
CA PRO A 7 -22.74 19.72 24.98
C PRO A 7 -22.79 18.68 23.87
N LEU A 8 -22.29 19.04 22.67
CA LEU A 8 -21.99 18.07 21.64
C LEU A 8 -21.06 17.03 22.28
N SER A 9 -21.56 15.82 22.50
CA SER A 9 -20.70 14.65 22.69
C SER A 9 -19.78 14.62 21.47
N ALA A 10 -18.46 14.67 21.69
CA ALA A 10 -17.51 14.51 20.60
C ALA A 10 -17.87 13.23 19.83
N ALA A 11 -18.08 13.33 18.52
CA ALA A 11 -18.34 12.18 17.68
C ALA A 11 -17.04 11.37 17.59
N GLY A 12 -16.98 10.24 18.30
CA GLY A 12 -15.82 9.35 18.32
C GLY A 12 -15.85 8.35 19.47
N PRO A 13 -15.03 7.29 19.41
CA PRO A 13 -14.88 6.37 20.54
C PRO A 13 -14.25 7.09 21.74
N ASP A 14 -14.53 6.61 22.95
CA ASP A 14 -13.85 7.09 24.15
C ASP A 14 -12.33 6.91 24.00
N ALA A 15 -11.56 7.94 24.35
CA ALA A 15 -10.13 7.97 24.10
C ALA A 15 -9.38 6.90 24.91
N ALA A 16 -9.83 6.59 26.14
CA ALA A 16 -9.22 5.57 26.98
C ALA A 16 -9.54 4.17 26.44
N GLU A 17 -10.78 3.94 25.99
CA GLU A 17 -11.18 2.70 25.34
C GLU A 17 -10.41 2.46 24.03
N LEU A 18 -10.29 3.49 23.19
CA LEU A 18 -9.50 3.42 21.95
C LEU A 18 -8.04 3.07 22.25
N LYS A 19 -7.43 3.74 23.24
CA LYS A 19 -6.06 3.44 23.64
C LYS A 19 -5.93 2.00 24.15
N ALA A 20 -6.82 1.56 25.02
CA ALA A 20 -6.79 0.20 25.57
C ALA A 20 -6.95 -0.87 24.46
N SER A 21 -7.78 -0.61 23.46
CA SER A 21 -7.93 -1.47 22.29
C SER A 21 -6.64 -1.55 21.47
N ARG A 22 -6.00 -0.40 21.19
CA ARG A 22 -4.71 -0.34 20.48
C ARG A 22 -3.59 -1.04 21.24
N ASP A 23 -3.49 -0.84 22.55
CA ASP A 23 -2.48 -1.50 23.38
C ASP A 23 -2.62 -3.03 23.32
N LYS A 24 -3.85 -3.55 23.35
CA LYS A 24 -4.12 -4.99 23.18
C LYS A 24 -3.69 -5.50 21.81
N ALA A 25 -4.00 -4.78 20.75
CA ALA A 25 -3.60 -5.14 19.38
C ALA A 25 -2.06 -5.15 19.22
N ILE A 26 -1.37 -4.12 19.71
CA ILE A 26 0.10 -4.05 19.69
C ILE A 26 0.71 -5.25 20.41
N ASN A 27 0.22 -5.56 21.62
CA ASN A 27 0.71 -6.71 22.39
C ASN A 27 0.45 -8.04 21.68
N PHE A 28 -0.71 -8.21 21.05
CA PHE A 28 -1.00 -9.40 20.26
C PHE A 28 -0.02 -9.56 19.09
N LEU A 29 0.22 -8.49 18.32
CA LEU A 29 1.14 -8.52 17.18
C LEU A 29 2.56 -8.83 17.62
N LYS A 30 3.03 -8.23 18.72
CA LYS A 30 4.36 -8.54 19.31
C LYS A 30 4.49 -10.00 19.73
N ASN A 31 3.48 -10.54 20.41
CA ASN A 31 3.51 -11.89 20.95
C ASN A 31 3.26 -12.99 19.89
N SER A 32 2.78 -12.62 18.71
CA SER A 32 2.51 -13.56 17.60
C SER A 32 3.60 -13.57 16.53
N GLN A 33 4.67 -12.79 16.69
CA GLN A 33 5.79 -12.80 15.75
C GLN A 33 6.52 -14.15 15.81
N ASN A 34 6.81 -14.72 14.65
CA ASN A 34 7.59 -15.94 14.51
C ASN A 34 9.06 -15.72 14.93
N GLU A 35 9.76 -16.83 15.20
CA GLU A 35 11.18 -16.81 15.54
C GLU A 35 12.07 -16.21 14.44
N ASP A 36 11.62 -16.19 13.19
CA ASP A 36 12.37 -15.58 12.08
C ASP A 36 12.00 -14.10 11.83
N GLY A 37 11.09 -13.53 12.63
CA GLY A 37 10.65 -12.13 12.51
C GLY A 37 9.44 -11.90 11.60
N THR A 38 8.89 -12.96 10.99
CA THR A 38 7.66 -12.89 10.19
C THR A 38 6.39 -13.01 11.02
N TRP A 39 5.24 -12.80 10.38
CA TRP A 39 3.94 -13.24 10.87
C TRP A 39 3.35 -14.31 9.94
N THR A 40 2.52 -15.20 10.50
CA THR A 40 1.83 -16.29 9.81
C THR A 40 2.74 -17.41 9.29
N PHE A 41 3.67 -17.14 8.37
CA PHE A 41 4.65 -18.11 7.86
C PHE A 41 5.91 -17.42 7.32
N SER A 42 7.02 -18.16 7.22
CA SER A 42 8.37 -17.63 6.93
C SER A 42 8.56 -16.91 5.59
N GLU A 43 7.61 -17.04 4.67
CA GLU A 43 7.63 -16.45 3.33
C GLU A 43 6.62 -15.31 3.17
N ALA A 44 5.87 -14.97 4.23
CA ALA A 44 4.80 -13.97 4.23
C ALA A 44 5.33 -12.53 4.30
N ALA A 45 6.06 -12.09 3.27
CA ALA A 45 6.68 -10.76 3.23
C ALA A 45 5.64 -9.65 3.33
N GLY A 46 4.56 -9.71 2.52
CA GLY A 46 3.50 -8.69 2.54
C GLY A 46 2.76 -8.58 3.87
N ILE A 47 2.41 -9.70 4.50
CA ILE A 47 1.77 -9.70 5.84
C ILE A 47 2.73 -9.11 6.87
N SER A 48 3.99 -9.53 6.85
CA SER A 48 4.98 -9.06 7.81
C SER A 48 5.26 -7.56 7.63
N ALA A 49 5.27 -7.07 6.39
CA ALA A 49 5.39 -5.64 6.09
C ALA A 49 4.21 -4.83 6.64
N LEU A 50 2.98 -5.30 6.41
CA LEU A 50 1.78 -4.64 6.92
C LEU A 50 1.78 -4.55 8.45
N VAL A 51 2.12 -5.66 9.12
CA VAL A 51 2.23 -5.67 10.60
C VAL A 51 3.34 -4.75 11.08
N THR A 52 4.48 -4.71 10.39
CA THR A 52 5.60 -3.82 10.74
C THR A 52 5.19 -2.36 10.65
N SER A 53 4.59 -1.94 9.54
CA SER A 53 4.09 -0.56 9.36
C SER A 53 3.05 -0.22 10.44
N ALA A 54 2.07 -1.10 10.69
CA ALA A 54 1.06 -0.88 11.72
C ALA A 54 1.65 -0.70 13.13
N LEU A 55 2.72 -1.43 13.48
CA LEU A 55 3.43 -1.26 14.76
C LEU A 55 4.14 0.10 14.83
N ILE A 56 4.84 0.50 13.76
CA ILE A 56 5.57 1.78 13.69
C ILE A 56 4.59 2.95 13.76
N GLU A 57 3.53 2.95 12.94
CA GLU A 57 2.46 3.96 12.96
C GLU A 57 1.72 4.00 14.30
N SER A 58 1.73 2.88 15.03
CA SER A 58 1.18 2.82 16.39
C SER A 58 2.10 3.38 17.48
N GLY A 59 3.26 3.90 17.11
CA GLY A 59 4.23 4.53 18.02
C GLY A 59 5.19 3.53 18.68
N VAL A 60 5.25 2.29 18.21
CA VAL A 60 6.27 1.33 18.69
C VAL A 60 7.64 1.80 18.16
N PRO A 61 8.65 2.00 19.03
CA PRO A 61 9.95 2.50 18.59
C PRO A 61 10.65 1.54 17.62
N LEU A 62 11.43 2.07 16.68
CA LEU A 62 12.25 1.26 15.77
C LEU A 62 13.30 0.39 16.49
N THR A 63 13.67 0.78 17.71
CA THR A 63 14.58 0.02 18.59
C THR A 63 13.89 -1.13 19.31
N ASP A 64 12.56 -1.26 19.21
CA ASP A 64 11.83 -2.39 19.75
C ASP A 64 12.27 -3.68 19.05
N PRO A 65 12.62 -4.75 19.80
CA PRO A 65 13.14 -5.98 19.20
C PRO A 65 12.21 -6.60 18.16
N THR A 66 10.88 -6.47 18.32
CA THR A 66 9.92 -6.98 17.33
C THR A 66 10.04 -6.23 16.01
N VAL A 67 10.12 -4.90 16.06
CA VAL A 67 10.21 -4.04 14.87
C VAL A 67 11.58 -4.18 14.19
N ASP A 68 12.68 -4.12 14.95
CA ASP A 68 14.04 -4.29 14.40
C ASP A 68 14.20 -5.64 13.69
N LYS A 69 13.69 -6.71 14.30
CA LYS A 69 13.74 -8.06 13.72
C LYS A 69 12.89 -8.16 12.45
N ALA A 70 11.69 -7.57 12.45
CA ALA A 70 10.83 -7.56 11.27
C ALA A 70 11.47 -6.80 10.11
N LEU A 71 12.04 -5.61 10.36
CA LEU A 71 12.74 -4.82 9.34
C LEU A 71 13.95 -5.56 8.76
N LYS A 72 14.73 -6.27 9.60
CA LYS A 72 15.82 -7.15 9.13
C LYS A 72 15.30 -8.26 8.22
N LYS A 73 14.18 -8.88 8.60
CA LYS A 73 13.53 -9.91 7.79
C LYS A 73 12.99 -9.35 6.46
N LEU A 74 12.40 -8.16 6.45
CA LEU A 74 11.96 -7.49 5.21
C LEU A 74 13.13 -7.22 4.26
N VAL A 75 14.27 -6.75 4.78
CA VAL A 75 15.48 -6.57 3.96
C VAL A 75 15.95 -7.91 3.37
N SER A 76 15.79 -9.03 4.07
CA SER A 76 16.16 -10.35 3.54
C SER A 76 15.26 -10.83 2.39
N PHE A 77 14.09 -10.21 2.19
CA PHE A 77 13.22 -10.47 1.04
C PHE A 77 13.56 -9.62 -0.19
N CYS A 78 14.50 -8.67 -0.09
CA CYS A 78 14.92 -7.86 -1.23
C CYS A 78 15.59 -8.76 -2.30
N GLN A 79 15.10 -8.67 -3.52
CA GLN A 79 15.63 -9.37 -4.69
C GLN A 79 16.44 -8.43 -5.58
N GLU A 80 17.20 -9.01 -6.52
CA GLU A 80 18.06 -8.23 -7.41
C GLU A 80 17.28 -7.28 -8.32
N ASP A 81 16.09 -7.71 -8.76
CA ASP A 81 15.17 -6.97 -9.62
C ASP A 81 14.32 -5.90 -8.90
N GLY A 82 14.54 -5.72 -7.60
CA GLY A 82 13.84 -4.73 -6.78
C GLY A 82 12.59 -5.23 -6.07
N ARG A 83 12.13 -6.47 -6.32
CA ARG A 83 11.06 -7.06 -5.52
C ARG A 83 11.44 -7.15 -4.05
N ILE A 84 10.46 -6.98 -3.16
CA ILE A 84 10.59 -7.27 -1.73
C ILE A 84 9.53 -8.31 -1.36
N CYS A 85 9.81 -9.56 -1.73
CA CYS A 85 8.90 -10.69 -1.54
C CYS A 85 9.68 -12.01 -1.54
N SER A 86 9.00 -13.12 -1.20
CA SER A 86 9.58 -14.44 -1.45
C SER A 86 9.78 -14.68 -2.95
N ALA A 87 10.81 -15.45 -3.33
CA ALA A 87 11.12 -15.75 -4.74
C ALA A 87 9.97 -16.44 -5.49
N ARG A 88 9.09 -17.14 -4.76
CA ARG A 88 7.93 -17.86 -5.30
C ARG A 88 6.62 -17.06 -5.26
N SER A 89 6.65 -15.81 -4.78
CA SER A 89 5.44 -14.99 -4.64
C SER A 89 4.77 -14.77 -6.00
N GLN A 90 3.44 -14.94 -6.01
CA GLN A 90 2.56 -14.61 -7.14
C GLN A 90 1.93 -13.22 -6.99
N HIS A 91 2.29 -12.47 -5.94
CA HIS A 91 1.73 -11.17 -5.59
C HIS A 91 2.84 -10.13 -5.35
N SER A 92 3.93 -10.26 -6.11
CA SER A 92 5.15 -9.47 -5.91
C SER A 92 4.94 -7.96 -6.00
N GLY A 93 4.00 -7.46 -6.81
CA GLY A 93 3.64 -6.05 -6.88
C GLY A 93 3.10 -5.54 -5.55
N TYR A 94 2.01 -6.14 -5.08
CA TYR A 94 1.41 -5.84 -3.78
C TYR A 94 2.41 -5.97 -2.62
N GLU A 95 3.12 -7.10 -2.54
CA GLU A 95 4.06 -7.34 -1.44
C GLU A 95 5.19 -6.30 -1.42
N THR A 96 5.71 -5.95 -2.60
CA THR A 96 6.78 -4.94 -2.74
C THR A 96 6.28 -3.55 -2.37
N ALA A 97 5.07 -3.18 -2.76
CA ALA A 97 4.48 -1.88 -2.41
C ALA A 97 4.33 -1.72 -0.89
N VAL A 98 3.76 -2.72 -0.21
CA VAL A 98 3.58 -2.68 1.25
C VAL A 98 4.93 -2.71 1.98
N ALA A 99 5.88 -3.53 1.51
CA ALA A 99 7.21 -3.59 2.10
C ALA A 99 8.01 -2.29 1.90
N LEU A 100 7.89 -1.63 0.75
CA LEU A 100 8.48 -0.32 0.51
C LEU A 100 7.98 0.69 1.53
N MET A 101 6.67 0.78 1.75
CA MET A 101 6.08 1.69 2.73
C MET A 101 6.60 1.40 4.15
N ALA A 102 6.61 0.12 4.55
CA ALA A 102 7.14 -0.27 5.87
C ALA A 102 8.63 0.07 6.06
N LEU A 103 9.46 -0.07 5.01
CA LEU A 103 10.86 0.35 5.05
C LEU A 103 10.99 1.87 5.12
N GLN A 104 10.13 2.60 4.40
CA GLN A 104 10.11 4.07 4.43
C GLN A 104 9.72 4.61 5.81
N ASP A 105 8.76 3.98 6.50
CA ASP A 105 8.38 4.33 7.89
C ASP A 105 9.57 4.25 8.86
N ALA A 106 10.59 3.43 8.54
CA ALA A 106 11.80 3.25 9.32
C ALA A 106 13.05 3.93 8.72
N ASN A 107 12.91 4.78 7.69
CA ASN A 107 14.01 5.30 6.89
C ASN A 107 14.53 6.70 7.31
N GLN A 108 14.33 7.13 8.56
CA GLN A 108 14.73 8.49 9.00
C GLN A 108 16.24 8.75 8.84
N SER A 109 17.06 7.71 8.94
CA SER A 109 18.52 7.79 8.74
C SER A 109 18.97 7.58 7.29
N GLY A 110 18.04 7.30 6.37
CA GLY A 110 18.34 6.94 4.99
C GLY A 110 18.86 5.51 4.80
N LYS A 111 18.91 4.69 5.86
CA LYS A 111 19.43 3.31 5.85
C LYS A 111 18.81 2.40 4.79
N TYR A 112 17.51 2.56 4.48
CA TYR A 112 16.76 1.71 3.55
C TYR A 112 16.57 2.35 2.16
N THR A 113 17.17 3.53 1.93
CA THR A 113 17.04 4.27 0.66
C THR A 113 17.41 3.44 -0.58
N PRO A 114 18.49 2.62 -0.58
CA PRO A 114 18.81 1.79 -1.73
C PRO A 114 17.73 0.77 -2.07
N GLN A 115 17.13 0.13 -1.06
CA GLN A 115 16.07 -0.86 -1.21
C GLN A 115 14.80 -0.19 -1.72
N ILE A 116 14.43 0.95 -1.15
CA ILE A 116 13.24 1.72 -1.53
C ILE A 116 13.32 2.17 -2.99
N LYS A 117 14.46 2.69 -3.44
CA LYS A 117 14.64 3.11 -4.84
C LYS A 117 14.51 1.94 -5.83
N LYS A 118 15.06 0.77 -5.49
CA LYS A 118 14.91 -0.42 -6.35
C LYS A 118 13.47 -0.91 -6.39
N ALA A 119 12.80 -0.95 -5.25
CA ALA A 119 11.39 -1.33 -5.16
C ALA A 119 10.49 -0.35 -5.92
N GLU A 120 10.74 0.96 -5.83
CA GLU A 120 10.06 1.98 -6.61
C GLU A 120 10.19 1.71 -8.12
N GLN A 121 11.42 1.47 -8.60
CA GLN A 121 11.68 1.15 -10.01
C GLN A 121 10.95 -0.12 -10.46
N PHE A 122 10.95 -1.17 -9.63
CA PHE A 122 10.20 -2.39 -9.91
C PHE A 122 8.71 -2.11 -10.04
N LEU A 123 8.11 -1.37 -9.10
CA LEU A 123 6.68 -1.05 -9.12
C LEU A 123 6.28 -0.24 -10.36
N ARG A 124 7.07 0.76 -10.75
CA ARG A 124 6.83 1.52 -12.00
C ARG A 124 6.83 0.60 -13.23
N SER A 125 7.69 -0.41 -13.25
CA SER A 125 7.74 -1.38 -14.36
C SER A 125 6.49 -2.29 -14.43
N LEU A 126 5.67 -2.36 -13.38
CA LEU A 126 4.42 -3.13 -13.39
C LEU A 126 3.26 -2.38 -14.06
N GLN A 127 3.39 -1.08 -14.29
CA GLN A 127 2.32 -0.27 -14.87
C GLN A 127 1.98 -0.69 -16.31
N PHE A 128 0.69 -0.67 -16.65
CA PHE A 128 0.16 -0.96 -17.98
C PHE A 128 0.16 0.33 -18.79
N ASP A 129 1.18 0.53 -19.61
CA ASP A 129 1.36 1.76 -20.37
C ASP A 129 2.01 1.50 -21.74
N GLU A 130 2.50 2.56 -22.39
CA GLU A 130 3.08 2.48 -23.72
C GLU A 130 4.30 1.55 -23.80
N SER A 131 4.99 1.30 -22.68
CA SER A 131 6.11 0.35 -22.65
C SER A 131 5.68 -1.11 -22.86
N LYS A 132 4.38 -1.39 -22.74
CA LYS A 132 3.74 -2.70 -22.94
C LYS A 132 2.75 -2.68 -24.10
N ASP A 133 2.88 -1.74 -25.03
CA ASP A 133 1.99 -1.55 -26.17
C ASP A 133 0.51 -1.25 -25.79
N ILE A 134 0.27 -0.78 -24.56
CA ILE A 134 -1.05 -0.35 -24.09
C ILE A 134 -1.23 1.13 -24.41
N LYS A 135 -2.33 1.48 -25.08
CA LYS A 135 -2.61 2.84 -25.51
C LYS A 135 -3.42 3.58 -24.45
N PRO A 136 -3.31 4.92 -24.35
CA PRO A 136 -4.14 5.72 -23.47
C PRO A 136 -5.65 5.46 -23.60
N SER A 137 -6.14 5.02 -24.76
CA SER A 137 -7.56 4.67 -24.99
C SER A 137 -7.99 3.34 -24.37
N ASP A 138 -7.06 2.44 -24.06
CA ASP A 138 -7.36 1.09 -23.60
C ASP A 138 -7.75 1.13 -22.13
N LEU A 139 -8.78 0.36 -21.73
CA LEU A 139 -9.35 0.45 -20.38
C LEU A 139 -8.34 0.15 -19.26
N GLU A 140 -7.34 -0.67 -19.56
CA GLU A 140 -6.27 -1.10 -18.65
C GLU A 140 -5.14 -0.07 -18.49
N TYR A 141 -5.08 0.96 -19.34
CA TYR A 141 -4.01 1.94 -19.33
C TYR A 141 -3.89 2.66 -17.98
N GLY A 142 -2.67 2.70 -17.46
CA GLY A 142 -2.26 3.31 -16.20
C GLY A 142 -2.38 2.38 -14.99
N GLY A 143 -3.10 1.27 -15.09
CA GLY A 143 -3.27 0.33 -13.98
C GLY A 143 -2.00 -0.46 -13.68
N ALA A 144 -1.94 -1.10 -12.51
CA ALA A 144 -0.84 -1.97 -12.09
C ALA A 144 -1.32 -3.40 -11.81
N GLY A 145 -0.50 -4.39 -12.16
CA GLY A 145 -0.77 -5.81 -11.97
C GLY A 145 0.01 -6.46 -10.82
N TYR A 146 -0.18 -7.77 -10.64
CA TYR A 146 0.39 -8.54 -9.52
C TYR A 146 1.90 -8.84 -9.61
N GLY A 147 2.50 -8.76 -10.80
CA GLY A 147 3.91 -9.11 -10.98
C GLY A 147 4.42 -8.96 -12.41
N PRO A 148 5.69 -9.32 -12.65
CA PRO A 148 6.38 -9.10 -13.92
C PRO A 148 5.81 -9.92 -15.08
N ASP A 149 5.20 -11.07 -14.78
CA ASP A 149 4.57 -11.94 -15.78
C ASP A 149 3.25 -11.37 -16.35
N GLY A 150 2.89 -10.14 -15.95
CA GLY A 150 1.72 -9.42 -16.44
C GLY A 150 0.44 -9.82 -15.73
N GLY A 151 -0.64 -9.98 -16.52
CA GLY A 151 -1.99 -10.23 -16.03
C GLY A 151 -2.96 -9.11 -16.43
N ARG A 152 -3.96 -8.85 -15.58
CA ARG A 152 -4.83 -7.68 -15.69
C ARG A 152 -4.47 -6.68 -14.60
N PRO A 153 -4.53 -5.37 -14.84
CA PRO A 153 -4.46 -4.42 -13.74
C PRO A 153 -5.72 -4.51 -12.89
N ASP A 154 -5.59 -4.14 -11.62
CA ASP A 154 -6.72 -4.00 -10.70
C ASP A 154 -6.55 -2.77 -9.81
N LEU A 155 -7.67 -2.34 -9.22
CA LEU A 155 -7.71 -1.12 -8.43
C LEU A 155 -6.84 -1.20 -7.17
N SER A 156 -6.75 -2.37 -6.53
CA SER A 156 -6.00 -2.54 -5.27
C SER A 156 -4.50 -2.39 -5.52
N ASN A 157 -3.93 -3.18 -6.45
CA ASN A 157 -2.52 -3.09 -6.82
C ASN A 157 -2.18 -1.68 -7.31
N THR A 158 -3.07 -1.03 -8.06
CA THR A 158 -2.87 0.34 -8.54
C THR A 158 -2.82 1.35 -7.39
N VAL A 159 -3.72 1.27 -6.41
CA VAL A 159 -3.71 2.16 -5.24
C VAL A 159 -2.46 1.93 -4.38
N PHE A 160 -2.08 0.68 -4.14
CA PHE A 160 -0.85 0.37 -3.40
C PHE A 160 0.41 0.84 -4.13
N MET A 161 0.45 0.73 -5.46
CA MET A 161 1.53 1.33 -6.25
C MET A 161 1.57 2.85 -6.05
N ILE A 162 0.45 3.56 -6.17
CA ILE A 162 0.39 5.03 -5.97
C ILE A 162 0.92 5.41 -4.58
N GLU A 163 0.45 4.76 -3.52
CA GLU A 163 0.90 5.07 -2.16
C GLU A 163 2.39 4.76 -1.95
N ALA A 164 2.89 3.66 -2.51
CA ALA A 164 4.31 3.33 -2.46
C ALA A 164 5.18 4.34 -3.23
N LEU A 165 4.76 4.80 -4.41
CA LEU A 165 5.47 5.84 -5.16
C LEU A 165 5.50 7.16 -4.37
N LYS A 166 4.37 7.56 -3.77
CA LYS A 166 4.31 8.75 -2.91
C LYS A 166 5.23 8.62 -1.69
N ALA A 167 5.26 7.45 -1.04
CA ALA A 167 6.18 7.17 0.06
C ALA A 167 7.65 7.26 -0.37
N ALA A 168 7.98 6.86 -1.61
CA ALA A 168 9.30 7.01 -2.21
C ALA A 168 9.63 8.45 -2.65
N GLY A 169 8.67 9.38 -2.58
CA GLY A 169 8.86 10.81 -2.87
C GLY A 169 8.29 11.28 -4.20
N ALA A 170 7.52 10.46 -4.92
CA ALA A 170 6.77 10.89 -6.09
C ALA A 170 5.78 12.00 -5.72
N LYS A 171 5.70 13.02 -6.57
CA LYS A 171 4.80 14.17 -6.39
C LYS A 171 3.46 13.91 -7.07
N ALA A 172 2.48 14.77 -6.78
CA ALA A 172 1.16 14.67 -7.41
C ALA A 172 1.22 14.74 -8.95
N ASP A 173 2.18 15.47 -9.53
CA ASP A 173 2.41 15.61 -10.97
C ASP A 173 3.35 14.55 -11.56
N ASP A 174 3.72 13.52 -10.80
CA ASP A 174 4.52 12.39 -11.30
C ASP A 174 3.77 11.70 -12.47
N PRO A 175 4.45 11.45 -13.60
CA PRO A 175 3.79 10.92 -14.80
C PRO A 175 3.14 9.56 -14.57
N ASP A 176 3.75 8.68 -13.78
CA ASP A 176 3.20 7.34 -13.53
C ASP A 176 1.98 7.42 -12.59
N ILE A 177 1.98 8.37 -11.65
CA ILE A 177 0.79 8.68 -10.83
C ILE A 177 -0.33 9.23 -11.72
N GLN A 178 -0.03 10.15 -12.64
CA GLN A 178 -1.03 10.70 -13.55
C GLN A 178 -1.66 9.62 -14.45
N LYS A 179 -0.85 8.70 -14.97
CA LYS A 179 -1.37 7.52 -15.69
C LYS A 179 -2.25 6.67 -14.78
N ALA A 180 -1.83 6.38 -13.55
CA ALA A 180 -2.60 5.57 -12.61
C ALA A 180 -3.96 6.20 -12.26
N LEU A 181 -4.04 7.54 -12.18
CA LEU A 181 -5.31 8.24 -11.96
C LEU A 181 -6.31 8.07 -13.12
N ILE A 182 -5.84 7.88 -14.36
CA ILE A 182 -6.71 7.54 -15.49
C ILE A 182 -7.37 6.18 -15.25
N PHE A 183 -6.59 5.18 -14.82
CA PHE A 183 -7.12 3.86 -14.49
C PHE A 183 -8.10 3.92 -13.30
N VAL A 184 -7.73 4.61 -12.22
CA VAL A 184 -8.61 4.78 -11.04
C VAL A 184 -9.93 5.43 -11.44
N SER A 185 -9.90 6.50 -12.25
CA SER A 185 -11.10 7.15 -12.78
C SER A 185 -11.98 6.16 -13.54
N ARG A 186 -11.38 5.29 -14.36
CA ARG A 186 -12.09 4.25 -15.13
C ARG A 186 -12.75 3.21 -14.25
N CYS A 187 -12.19 2.90 -13.08
CA CYS A 187 -12.79 2.01 -12.11
C CYS A 187 -14.02 2.60 -11.40
N GLN A 188 -14.33 3.89 -11.56
CA GLN A 188 -15.49 4.50 -10.93
C GLN A 188 -16.77 4.25 -11.73
N ASN A 189 -17.85 3.86 -11.06
CA ASN A 189 -19.21 3.80 -11.60
C ASN A 189 -19.81 5.22 -11.70
N LEU A 190 -19.12 6.11 -12.43
CA LEU A 190 -19.54 7.49 -12.62
C LEU A 190 -19.01 8.01 -13.96
N GLU A 191 -19.93 8.40 -14.84
CA GLU A 191 -19.57 9.04 -16.10
C GLU A 191 -19.00 10.44 -15.83
N SER A 192 -17.85 10.73 -16.44
CA SER A 192 -17.19 12.04 -16.35
C SER A 192 -16.31 12.30 -17.56
N GLU A 193 -15.71 13.48 -17.66
CA GLU A 193 -14.68 13.77 -18.68
C GLU A 193 -13.46 12.82 -18.59
N PHE A 194 -13.27 12.15 -17.45
CA PHE A 194 -12.17 11.22 -17.18
C PHE A 194 -12.58 9.74 -17.22
N ASN A 195 -13.89 9.44 -17.34
CA ASN A 195 -14.39 8.07 -17.49
C ASN A 195 -15.63 8.04 -18.38
N THR A 196 -15.42 7.78 -19.66
CA THR A 196 -16.47 7.63 -20.67
C THR A 196 -16.69 6.16 -21.04
N SER A 197 -16.26 5.22 -20.18
CA SER A 197 -16.44 3.79 -20.45
C SER A 197 -17.92 3.40 -20.36
N PRO A 198 -18.38 2.38 -21.12
CA PRO A 198 -19.77 1.91 -21.02
C PRO A 198 -20.17 1.43 -19.61
N ALA A 199 -19.19 1.00 -18.80
CA ALA A 199 -19.43 0.58 -17.42
C ALA A 199 -19.77 1.76 -16.50
N ALA A 200 -19.16 2.93 -16.72
CA ALA A 200 -19.30 4.12 -15.86
C ALA A 200 -20.76 4.57 -15.68
N ALA A 201 -21.52 4.61 -16.79
CA ALA A 201 -22.92 5.06 -16.79
C ALA A 201 -23.92 3.97 -16.38
N LYS A 202 -23.50 2.71 -16.22
CA LYS A 202 -24.42 1.57 -16.05
C LYS A 202 -25.06 1.52 -14.66
N ILE A 203 -24.27 1.79 -13.61
CA ILE A 203 -24.73 1.77 -12.22
C ILE A 203 -24.93 3.21 -11.71
N ASN A 204 -23.98 4.10 -12.01
CA ASN A 204 -24.01 5.52 -11.67
C ASN A 204 -24.19 5.80 -10.15
N ASP A 205 -23.60 4.97 -9.29
CA ASP A 205 -23.64 5.11 -7.83
C ASP A 205 -22.41 5.81 -7.24
N GLY A 206 -21.44 6.19 -8.09
CA GLY A 206 -20.19 6.82 -7.67
C GLY A 206 -19.21 5.87 -6.97
N GLY A 207 -19.58 4.60 -6.78
CA GLY A 207 -18.73 3.56 -6.22
C GLY A 207 -17.64 3.14 -7.20
N PHE A 208 -16.78 2.22 -6.76
CA PHE A 208 -15.71 1.67 -7.60
C PHE A 208 -15.93 0.17 -7.81
N TYR A 209 -15.58 -0.31 -9.00
CA TYR A 209 -15.56 -1.73 -9.33
C TYR A 209 -14.13 -2.27 -9.43
N TYR A 210 -14.00 -3.59 -9.24
CA TYR A 210 -12.74 -4.33 -9.14
C TYR A 210 -12.73 -5.55 -10.08
#